data_AF-A0A963XP65-F1
#
_entry.id   AF-A0A963XP65-F1
#
_cell.length_a   1.000
_cell.length_b   1.000
_cell.length_c   1.000
_cell.angle_alpha   90.00
_cell.angle_beta   90.00
_cell.angle_gamma   90.00
#
_symmetry.space_group_name_H-M   'P 1'
#
loop_
_entity.id
_entity.type
_entity.pdbx_description
1 polymer ?
#
loop_
_entity_poly.entity_id
_entity_poly.type
_entity_poly.pdbx_seq_one_letter_code
_entity_poly.pdbx_strand_id
1 'polypeptide(L)'
;MAGKKMMLAELKVSPRQEFNKKSKDWVKSNSDLTKLFAKDIEYSQSLELDDGKWSEKKLAKALEGLVLYELKYLASAVGNAQKDAEKSPDKLKKIVDKDMPAALADAVKLIRKKCKNALEELASSSGAGADKKVIKEGLDVVREVSSVSLKGVFSDPAAGVLAAFDALHKELVKAERDDALAKDEEDDKKKRAIDKAAEKRRDNAYARSARSVDQILKKYRGAKKEIYSAIDAVVKLRDRLAKAEAPELVAFSKDVNKKIPALNELQSALHEFDVDIVGAYNDIASQKDDSDNIARKRGHFERAAKGHDSAADKARKQFLDLASHFKLIEKKLK
;
A
#
# COMPACT_ATOMS: atom_id res chain seq x y z
N MET A 1 33.75 -2.88 33.60
CA MET A 1 33.73 -2.60 32.15
C MET A 1 32.70 -3.54 31.55
N ALA A 2 31.67 -3.02 30.88
CA ALA A 2 30.72 -3.85 30.16
C ALA A 2 31.41 -4.35 28.89
N GLY A 3 31.48 -5.67 28.72
CA GLY A 3 32.12 -6.32 27.58
C GLY A 3 31.07 -6.71 26.54
N LYS A 4 31.39 -6.61 25.25
CA LYS A 4 30.61 -7.30 24.24
C LYS A 4 30.92 -8.80 24.32
N LYS A 5 29.88 -9.63 24.33
CA LYS A 5 29.99 -11.10 24.41
C LYS A 5 29.10 -11.72 23.34
N MET A 6 29.61 -12.76 22.68
CA MET A 6 28.80 -13.62 21.82
C MET A 6 27.78 -14.38 22.68
N MET A 7 26.50 -14.23 22.36
CA MET A 7 25.39 -14.89 23.04
C MET A 7 24.54 -15.66 22.03
N LEU A 8 24.01 -16.81 22.45
CA LEU A 8 23.02 -17.55 21.68
C LEU A 8 21.61 -17.05 22.05
N ALA A 9 20.89 -16.50 21.08
CA ALA A 9 19.47 -16.24 21.22
C ALA A 9 18.70 -17.46 20.68
N GLU A 10 18.03 -18.17 21.58
CA GLU A 10 17.24 -19.37 21.28
C GLU A 10 15.78 -19.14 21.63
N LEU A 11 14.89 -19.54 20.72
CA LEU A 11 13.46 -19.66 20.93
C LEU A 11 13.10 -21.12 20.78
N LYS A 12 12.42 -21.66 21.79
CA LYS A 12 11.78 -22.97 21.75
C LYS A 12 10.40 -22.87 22.36
N VAL A 13 9.37 -22.80 21.51
CA VAL A 13 7.98 -22.62 21.96
C VAL A 13 7.09 -23.72 21.42
N SER A 14 6.25 -24.25 22.28
CA SER A 14 5.25 -25.24 21.86
C SER A 14 4.16 -24.54 21.05
N PRO A 15 3.79 -25.04 19.86
CA PRO A 15 2.68 -24.47 19.10
C PRO A 15 1.35 -24.55 19.87
N ARG A 16 1.26 -25.47 20.85
CA ARG A 16 0.06 -25.70 21.68
C ARG A 16 -0.02 -24.79 22.91
N GLN A 17 1.00 -23.96 23.17
CA GLN A 17 1.12 -23.16 24.39
C GLN A 17 -0.15 -22.34 24.65
N GLU A 18 -0.63 -21.63 23.63
CA GLU A 18 -1.78 -20.71 23.70
C GLU A 18 -3.14 -21.39 23.40
N PHE A 19 -3.19 -22.71 23.18
CA PHE A 19 -4.45 -23.39 22.92
C PHE A 19 -5.29 -23.45 24.20
N ASN A 20 -6.59 -23.17 24.08
CA ASN A 20 -7.53 -23.40 25.18
C ASN A 20 -7.70 -24.91 25.44
N LYS A 21 -8.29 -25.28 26.58
CA LYS A 21 -8.47 -26.69 26.98
C LYS A 21 -9.21 -27.52 25.92
N LYS A 22 -10.32 -27.01 25.39
CA LYS A 22 -11.12 -27.72 24.37
C LYS A 22 -10.33 -28.01 23.10
N SER A 23 -9.56 -27.05 22.62
CA SER A 23 -8.74 -27.22 21.41
C SER A 23 -7.55 -28.14 21.66
N LYS A 24 -6.98 -28.15 22.87
CA LYS A 24 -5.95 -29.14 23.27
C LYS A 24 -6.52 -30.55 23.26
N ASP A 25 -7.72 -30.74 23.81
CA ASP A 25 -8.39 -32.04 23.85
C ASP A 25 -8.78 -32.52 22.44
N TRP A 26 -9.26 -31.62 21.58
CA TRP A 26 -9.55 -31.92 20.18
C TRP A 26 -8.31 -32.28 19.35
N VAL A 27 -7.19 -31.57 19.53
CA VAL A 27 -5.92 -31.95 18.87
C VAL A 27 -5.45 -33.32 19.35
N LYS A 28 -5.61 -33.63 20.64
CA LYS A 28 -5.24 -34.95 21.21
C LYS A 28 -6.13 -36.09 20.71
N SER A 29 -7.41 -35.84 20.44
CA SER A 29 -8.32 -36.87 19.93
C SER A 29 -8.09 -37.21 18.45
N ASN A 30 -7.30 -36.39 17.72
CA ASN A 30 -6.94 -36.60 16.33
C ASN A 30 -5.46 -36.95 16.19
N SER A 31 -5.13 -38.18 15.78
CA SER A 31 -3.73 -38.66 15.75
C SER A 31 -2.83 -37.85 14.80
N ASP A 32 -3.36 -37.38 13.67
CA ASP A 32 -2.60 -36.59 12.69
C ASP A 32 -2.34 -35.16 13.17
N LEU A 33 -3.32 -34.52 13.80
CA LEU A 33 -3.12 -33.21 14.45
C LEU A 33 -2.16 -33.32 15.63
N THR A 34 -2.22 -34.43 16.37
CA THR A 34 -1.26 -34.72 17.44
C THR A 34 0.16 -34.79 16.89
N LYS A 35 0.39 -35.48 15.77
CA LYS A 35 1.71 -35.51 15.12
C LYS A 35 2.12 -34.14 14.58
N LEU A 36 1.19 -33.40 13.96
CA LEU A 36 1.44 -32.09 13.35
C LEU A 36 1.94 -31.07 14.39
N PHE A 37 1.30 -31.00 15.55
CA PHE A 37 1.65 -30.08 16.62
C PHE A 37 2.56 -30.70 17.69
N ALA A 38 3.27 -31.80 17.39
CA ALA A 38 4.13 -32.48 18.37
C ALA A 38 5.48 -31.76 18.55
N LYS A 39 5.99 -31.12 17.50
CA LYS A 39 7.30 -30.47 17.51
C LYS A 39 7.19 -29.03 17.96
N ASP A 40 8.17 -28.60 18.75
CA ASP A 40 8.32 -27.20 19.11
C ASP A 40 8.72 -26.37 17.89
N ILE A 41 8.32 -25.10 17.90
CA ILE A 41 8.80 -24.11 16.95
C ILE A 41 10.14 -23.60 17.48
N GLU A 42 11.20 -23.94 16.75
CA GLU A 42 12.56 -23.62 17.11
C GLU A 42 13.15 -22.53 16.20
N TYR A 43 13.90 -21.61 16.80
CA TYR A 43 14.72 -20.61 16.14
C TYR A 43 15.97 -20.32 16.98
N SER A 44 17.14 -20.26 16.35
CA SER A 44 18.38 -19.90 17.03
C SER A 44 19.26 -19.00 16.17
N GLN A 45 19.95 -18.06 16.82
CA GLN A 45 20.92 -17.18 16.18
C GLN A 45 21.94 -16.68 17.19
N SER A 46 23.23 -16.75 16.85
CA SER A 46 24.30 -16.15 17.65
C SER A 46 24.49 -14.68 17.27
N LEU A 47 24.66 -13.82 18.29
CA LEU A 47 24.93 -12.40 18.10
C LEU A 47 25.78 -11.84 19.24
N GLU A 48 26.58 -10.83 18.92
CA GLU A 48 27.45 -10.15 19.87
C GLU A 48 26.70 -9.00 20.56
N LEU A 49 26.56 -9.05 21.88
CA LEU A 49 25.79 -8.08 22.67
C LEU A 49 26.51 -7.66 23.95
N ASP A 50 26.10 -6.51 24.48
CA ASP A 50 26.55 -5.98 25.78
C ASP A 50 26.10 -6.90 26.94
N ASP A 51 27.07 -7.49 27.65
CA ASP A 51 26.86 -8.43 28.76
C ASP A 51 26.31 -7.79 30.05
N GLY A 52 26.38 -6.45 30.18
CA GLY A 52 25.74 -5.71 31.26
C GLY A 52 24.23 -5.57 31.05
N LYS A 53 23.76 -5.61 29.80
CA LYS A 53 22.34 -5.41 29.43
C LYS A 53 21.64 -6.72 29.11
N TRP A 54 22.29 -7.59 28.35
CA TRP A 54 21.71 -8.81 27.80
C TRP A 54 22.33 -10.06 28.40
N SER A 55 21.53 -11.12 28.43
CA SER A 55 21.96 -12.47 28.74
C SER A 55 21.11 -13.44 27.92
N GLU A 56 21.59 -14.65 27.67
CA GLU A 56 20.84 -15.66 26.89
C GLU A 56 19.44 -15.91 27.49
N LYS A 57 19.34 -15.91 28.82
CA LYS A 57 18.04 -16.00 29.52
C LYS A 57 17.11 -14.82 29.24
N LYS A 58 17.64 -13.59 29.13
CA LYS A 58 16.84 -12.40 28.76
C LYS A 58 16.44 -12.46 27.29
N LEU A 59 17.32 -12.93 26.40
CA LEU A 59 17.06 -13.08 24.97
C LEU A 59 15.96 -14.12 24.72
N ALA A 60 16.03 -15.29 25.35
CA ALA A 60 15.02 -16.33 25.24
C ALA A 60 13.62 -15.81 25.65
N LYS A 61 13.52 -15.15 26.82
CA LYS A 61 12.26 -14.54 27.29
C LYS A 61 11.75 -13.44 26.36
N ALA A 62 12.65 -12.63 25.79
CA ALA A 62 12.27 -11.57 24.86
C ALA A 62 11.73 -12.15 23.55
N LEU A 63 12.36 -13.20 23.02
CA LEU A 63 11.88 -13.89 21.83
C LEU A 63 10.54 -14.58 22.07
N GLU A 64 10.34 -15.23 23.22
CA GLU A 64 9.04 -15.80 23.61
C GLU A 64 7.93 -14.72 23.64
N GLY A 65 8.21 -13.58 24.27
CA GLY A 65 7.28 -12.46 24.33
C GLY A 65 6.95 -11.87 22.95
N LEU A 66 7.94 -11.79 22.06
CA LEU A 66 7.80 -11.25 20.70
C LEU A 66 6.83 -12.05 19.83
N VAL A 67 6.82 -13.37 20.00
CA VAL A 67 6.07 -14.32 19.14
C VAL A 67 4.71 -14.71 19.72
N LEU A 68 4.38 -14.20 20.91
CA LEU A 68 3.14 -14.54 21.62
C LEU A 68 1.89 -14.25 20.78
N TYR A 69 1.90 -13.18 19.97
CA TYR A 69 0.78 -12.83 19.12
C TYR A 69 0.53 -13.88 18.02
N GLU A 70 1.59 -14.36 17.37
CA GLU A 70 1.52 -15.41 16.35
C GLU A 70 1.00 -16.72 16.93
N LEU A 71 1.42 -17.07 18.16
CA LEU A 71 0.92 -18.25 18.86
C LEU A 71 -0.57 -18.13 19.19
N LYS A 72 -1.04 -16.94 19.61
CA LYS A 72 -2.47 -16.68 19.84
C LYS A 72 -3.29 -16.73 18.55
N TYR A 73 -2.73 -16.26 17.44
CA TYR A 73 -3.38 -16.35 16.13
C TYR A 73 -3.52 -17.81 15.68
N LEU A 74 -2.45 -18.60 15.80
CA LEU A 74 -2.48 -20.04 15.56
C LEU A 74 -3.51 -20.74 16.45
N ALA A 75 -3.56 -20.41 17.74
CA ALA A 75 -4.55 -20.95 18.68
C ALA A 75 -5.99 -20.62 18.26
N SER A 76 -6.22 -19.42 17.73
CA SER A 76 -7.53 -18.99 17.22
C SER A 76 -7.91 -19.76 15.97
N ALA A 77 -6.98 -19.98 15.04
CA ALA A 77 -7.20 -20.79 13.84
C ALA A 77 -7.58 -22.23 14.20
N VAL A 78 -6.89 -22.84 15.17
CA VAL A 78 -7.22 -24.19 15.68
C VAL A 78 -8.60 -24.22 16.35
N GLY A 79 -8.93 -23.20 17.14
CA GLY A 79 -10.26 -23.10 17.77
C GLY A 79 -11.40 -22.94 16.76
N ASN A 80 -11.16 -22.26 15.64
CA ASN A 80 -12.15 -22.13 14.56
C ASN A 80 -12.26 -23.44 13.76
N ALA A 81 -11.15 -24.07 13.44
CA ALA A 81 -11.11 -25.38 12.79
C ALA A 81 -11.83 -26.46 13.59
N GLN A 82 -11.69 -26.46 14.93
CA GLN A 82 -12.46 -27.31 15.82
C GLN A 82 -13.96 -27.10 15.63
N LYS A 83 -14.44 -25.85 15.71
CA LYS A 83 -15.87 -25.53 15.58
C LYS A 83 -16.41 -25.90 14.20
N ASP A 84 -15.61 -25.72 13.16
CA ASP A 84 -16.01 -26.04 11.79
C ASP A 84 -16.08 -27.57 11.57
N ALA A 85 -15.16 -28.32 12.17
CA ALA A 85 -15.22 -29.79 12.18
C ALA A 85 -16.42 -30.32 12.98
N GLU A 86 -16.74 -29.71 14.12
CA GLU A 86 -17.93 -30.05 14.93
C GLU A 86 -19.25 -29.78 14.19
N LYS A 87 -19.32 -28.69 13.42
CA LYS A 87 -20.51 -28.32 12.62
C LYS A 87 -20.62 -29.05 11.29
N SER A 88 -19.49 -29.46 10.72
CA SER A 88 -19.43 -30.07 9.39
C SER A 88 -18.35 -31.16 9.37
N PRO A 89 -18.65 -32.36 9.89
CA PRO A 89 -17.69 -33.47 9.98
C PRO A 89 -17.03 -33.83 8.65
N ASP A 90 -17.74 -33.66 7.52
CA ASP A 90 -17.23 -33.94 6.18
C ASP A 90 -16.03 -33.05 5.79
N LYS A 91 -15.83 -31.90 6.46
CA LYS A 91 -14.69 -31.00 6.25
C LYS A 91 -13.47 -31.40 7.08
N LEU A 92 -13.60 -32.31 8.05
CA LEU A 92 -12.52 -32.68 8.97
C LEU A 92 -11.26 -33.11 8.22
N LYS A 93 -11.41 -33.95 7.18
CA LYS A 93 -10.27 -34.40 6.38
C LYS A 93 -9.51 -33.25 5.73
N LYS A 94 -10.21 -32.30 5.11
CA LYS A 94 -9.59 -31.10 4.52
C LYS A 94 -8.91 -30.23 5.57
N ILE A 95 -9.55 -30.05 6.73
CA ILE A 95 -9.02 -29.25 7.83
C ILE A 95 -7.70 -29.85 8.34
N VAL A 96 -7.67 -31.17 8.55
CA VAL A 96 -6.50 -31.90 9.07
C VAL A 96 -5.38 -31.98 8.03
N ASP A 97 -5.71 -32.32 6.77
CA ASP A 97 -4.71 -32.59 5.73
C ASP A 97 -4.14 -31.31 5.09
N LYS A 98 -4.87 -30.19 5.15
CA LYS A 98 -4.51 -28.96 4.42
C LYS A 98 -4.49 -27.72 5.29
N ASP A 99 -5.61 -27.40 5.95
CA ASP A 99 -5.77 -26.07 6.56
C ASP A 99 -4.90 -25.91 7.82
N MET A 100 -4.79 -26.94 8.66
CA MET A 100 -3.93 -26.92 9.86
C MET A 100 -2.43 -26.96 9.54
N PRO A 101 -1.94 -27.80 8.61
CA PRO A 101 -0.55 -27.72 8.15
C PRO A 101 -0.19 -26.34 7.58
N ALA A 102 -1.06 -25.74 6.78
CA ALA A 102 -0.85 -24.40 6.24
C ALA A 102 -0.78 -23.33 7.35
N ALA A 103 -1.73 -23.34 8.29
CA ALA A 103 -1.75 -22.40 9.41
C ALA A 103 -0.48 -22.51 10.28
N LEU A 104 0.00 -23.73 10.57
CA LEU A 104 1.24 -23.94 11.30
C LEU A 104 2.46 -23.45 10.51
N ALA A 105 2.54 -23.74 9.21
CA ALA A 105 3.63 -23.30 8.36
C ALA A 105 3.71 -21.76 8.28
N ASP A 106 2.57 -21.09 8.15
CA ASP A 106 2.49 -19.63 8.15
C ASP A 106 2.91 -19.04 9.50
N ALA A 107 2.46 -19.62 10.61
CA ALA A 107 2.88 -19.20 11.95
C ALA A 107 4.41 -19.36 12.13
N VAL A 108 4.98 -20.51 11.74
CA VAL A 108 6.44 -20.74 11.80
C VAL A 108 7.19 -19.70 10.96
N LYS A 109 6.71 -19.41 9.74
CA LYS A 109 7.32 -18.40 8.86
C LYS A 109 7.31 -17.00 9.49
N LEU A 110 6.17 -16.58 10.04
CA LEU A 110 6.02 -15.29 10.69
C LEU A 110 6.88 -15.17 11.94
N ILE A 111 6.88 -16.21 12.79
CA ILE A 111 7.71 -16.31 13.99
C ILE A 111 9.18 -16.15 13.63
N ARG A 112 9.69 -16.96 12.69
CA ARG A 112 11.10 -16.89 12.26
C ARG A 112 11.45 -15.52 11.69
N LYS A 113 10.55 -14.91 10.90
CA LYS A 113 10.75 -13.56 10.36
C LYS A 113 10.83 -12.51 11.47
N LYS A 114 9.94 -12.58 12.46
CA LYS A 114 9.95 -11.66 13.61
C LYS A 114 11.21 -11.82 14.45
N CYS A 115 11.57 -13.04 14.83
CA CYS A 115 12.80 -13.31 15.59
C CYS A 115 14.03 -12.81 14.85
N LYS A 116 14.14 -13.13 13.55
CA LYS A 116 15.24 -12.64 12.71
C LYS A 116 15.30 -11.11 12.68
N ASN A 117 14.18 -10.44 12.42
CA ASN A 117 14.15 -8.98 12.36
C ASN A 117 14.50 -8.34 13.71
N ALA A 118 13.96 -8.86 14.81
CA ALA A 118 14.21 -8.33 16.15
C ALA A 118 15.66 -8.56 16.60
N LEU A 119 16.26 -9.71 16.28
CA LEU A 119 17.68 -9.95 16.57
C LEU A 119 18.61 -9.21 15.63
N GLU A 120 18.25 -9.03 14.35
CA GLU A 120 18.96 -8.12 13.45
C GLU A 120 18.93 -6.69 14.03
N GLU A 121 17.79 -6.21 14.52
CA GLU A 121 17.68 -4.91 15.20
C GLU A 121 18.51 -4.83 16.48
N LEU A 122 18.51 -5.90 17.27
CA LEU A 122 19.24 -5.95 18.53
C LEU A 122 20.76 -6.01 18.31
N ALA A 123 21.24 -6.84 17.39
CA ALA A 123 22.64 -6.88 16.98
C ALA A 123 23.08 -5.56 16.32
N SER A 124 22.15 -4.88 15.65
CA SER A 124 22.40 -3.60 14.99
C SER A 124 22.34 -2.39 15.92
N SER A 125 22.08 -2.57 17.21
CA SER A 125 22.00 -1.46 18.18
C SER A 125 23.37 -0.95 18.68
N SER A 126 24.47 -1.29 17.98
CA SER A 126 25.78 -0.66 18.16
C SER A 126 26.45 -0.34 16.81
N GLY A 127 26.89 0.91 16.64
CA GLY A 127 27.63 1.51 15.52
C GLY A 127 27.53 0.82 14.15
N ALA A 128 28.49 -0.05 13.85
CA ALA A 128 28.62 -0.71 12.54
C ALA A 128 27.41 -1.57 12.11
N GLY A 129 26.59 -2.04 13.05
CA GLY A 129 25.36 -2.79 12.73
C GLY A 129 24.19 -1.88 12.36
N ALA A 130 24.09 -0.70 12.99
CA ALA A 130 23.05 0.29 12.71
C ALA A 130 23.19 0.81 11.28
N ASP A 131 24.41 1.10 10.85
CA ASP A 131 24.71 1.58 9.50
C ASP A 131 24.38 0.51 8.44
N LYS A 132 24.64 -0.78 8.70
CA LYS A 132 24.23 -1.87 7.80
C LYS A 132 22.72 -1.96 7.62
N LYS A 133 21.94 -1.75 8.70
CA LYS A 133 20.48 -1.69 8.63
C LYS A 133 20.01 -0.49 7.82
N VAL A 134 20.58 0.68 8.07
CA VAL A 134 20.25 1.92 7.32
C VAL A 134 20.61 1.79 5.84
N ILE A 135 21.71 1.10 5.50
CA ILE A 135 22.08 0.78 4.12
C ILE A 135 21.02 -0.12 3.47
N LYS A 136 20.60 -1.20 4.15
CA LYS A 136 19.55 -2.11 3.65
C LYS A 136 18.21 -1.41 3.47
N GLU A 137 17.78 -0.63 4.47
CA GLU A 137 16.55 0.19 4.39
C GLU A 137 16.65 1.18 3.22
N GLY A 138 17.78 1.86 3.05
CA GLY A 138 17.98 2.77 1.93
C GLY A 138 17.96 2.09 0.56
N LEU A 139 18.45 0.84 0.44
CA LEU A 139 18.34 0.06 -0.80
C LEU A 139 16.89 -0.25 -1.15
N ASP A 140 16.09 -0.60 -0.15
CA ASP A 140 14.67 -0.91 -0.35
C ASP A 140 13.90 0.36 -0.73
N VAL A 141 14.15 1.49 -0.07
CA VAL A 141 13.54 2.79 -0.41
C VAL A 141 13.96 3.24 -1.81
N VAL A 142 15.24 3.13 -2.17
CA VAL A 142 15.73 3.47 -3.52
C VAL A 142 15.08 2.60 -4.58
N ARG A 143 14.90 1.30 -4.31
CA ARG A 143 14.18 0.38 -5.21
C ARG A 143 12.72 0.78 -5.36
N GLU A 144 12.05 1.08 -4.24
CA GLU A 144 10.67 1.53 -4.21
C GLU A 144 10.48 2.80 -5.05
N VAL A 145 11.23 3.87 -4.79
CA VAL A 145 11.09 5.13 -5.54
C VAL A 145 11.47 5.00 -7.01
N SER A 146 12.38 4.09 -7.35
CA SER A 146 12.74 3.80 -8.75
C SER A 146 11.65 3.02 -9.49
N SER A 147 10.79 2.31 -8.75
CA SER A 147 9.67 1.53 -9.32
C SER A 147 8.38 2.34 -9.48
N VAL A 148 8.26 3.47 -8.78
CA VAL A 148 7.09 4.36 -8.89
C VAL A 148 7.07 5.02 -10.27
N SER A 149 6.02 4.76 -11.03
CA SER A 149 5.81 5.42 -12.33
C SER A 149 5.23 6.81 -12.12
N LEU A 150 6.05 7.84 -12.36
CA LEU A 150 5.61 9.24 -12.42
C LEU A 150 5.19 9.68 -13.82
N LYS A 151 5.51 8.88 -14.85
CA LYS A 151 5.14 9.18 -16.23
C LYS A 151 3.63 9.05 -16.39
N GLY A 152 3.00 10.06 -16.97
CA GLY A 152 1.56 10.02 -17.29
C GLY A 152 0.63 10.18 -16.09
N VAL A 153 1.17 10.43 -14.87
CA VAL A 153 0.35 10.51 -13.65
C VAL A 153 -0.68 11.64 -13.69
N PHE A 154 -0.40 12.71 -14.43
CA PHE A 154 -1.34 13.81 -14.67
C PHE A 154 -1.96 13.75 -16.06
N SER A 155 -1.13 13.60 -17.10
CA SER A 155 -1.59 13.68 -18.49
C SER A 155 -2.57 12.57 -18.89
N ASP A 156 -2.39 11.33 -18.42
CA ASP A 156 -3.29 10.23 -18.78
C ASP A 156 -4.69 10.39 -18.14
N PRO A 157 -4.81 10.67 -16.82
CA PRO A 157 -6.11 11.01 -16.24
C PRO A 157 -6.74 12.26 -16.86
N ALA A 158 -5.95 13.31 -17.13
CA ALA A 158 -6.45 14.54 -17.73
C ALA A 158 -7.09 14.28 -19.10
N ALA A 159 -6.40 13.51 -19.97
CA ALA A 159 -6.93 13.12 -21.26
C ALA A 159 -8.24 12.32 -21.13
N GLY A 160 -8.32 11.41 -20.15
CA GLY A 160 -9.53 10.64 -19.87
C GLY A 160 -10.72 11.51 -19.43
N VAL A 161 -10.48 12.51 -18.58
CA VAL A 161 -11.54 13.43 -18.11
C VAL A 161 -12.00 14.34 -19.25
N LEU A 162 -11.07 14.87 -20.05
CA LEU A 162 -11.42 15.67 -21.24
C LEU A 162 -12.25 14.86 -22.25
N ALA A 163 -11.89 13.60 -22.49
CA ALA A 163 -12.68 12.72 -23.35
C ALA A 163 -14.10 12.47 -22.80
N ALA A 164 -14.27 12.38 -21.48
CA ALA A 164 -15.58 12.26 -20.87
C ALA A 164 -16.43 13.52 -21.07
N PHE A 165 -15.84 14.71 -20.93
CA PHE A 165 -16.50 15.98 -21.24
C PHE A 165 -16.88 16.08 -22.73
N ASP A 166 -15.98 15.70 -23.64
CA ASP A 166 -16.23 15.73 -25.08
C ASP A 166 -17.39 14.80 -25.48
N ALA A 167 -17.42 13.60 -24.90
CA ALA A 167 -18.50 12.64 -25.11
C ALA A 167 -19.85 13.18 -24.58
N LEU A 168 -19.85 13.79 -23.39
CA LEU A 168 -21.04 14.41 -22.81
C LEU A 168 -21.55 15.56 -23.68
N HIS A 169 -20.69 16.53 -24.01
CA HIS A 169 -21.05 17.69 -24.81
C HIS A 169 -21.72 17.28 -26.13
N LYS A 170 -21.13 16.31 -26.84
CA LYS A 170 -21.67 15.81 -28.11
C LYS A 170 -23.08 15.23 -27.97
N GLU A 171 -23.37 14.53 -26.88
CA GLU A 171 -24.69 13.95 -26.65
C GLU A 171 -25.71 14.99 -26.19
N LEU A 172 -25.30 16.01 -25.42
CA LEU A 172 -26.15 17.14 -25.05
C LEU A 172 -26.56 17.97 -26.27
N VAL A 173 -25.62 18.31 -27.16
CA VAL A 173 -25.93 19.02 -28.41
C VAL A 173 -26.97 18.26 -29.25
N LYS A 174 -26.88 16.92 -29.30
CA LYS A 174 -27.88 16.11 -30.01
C LYS A 174 -29.23 16.14 -29.29
N ALA A 175 -29.25 16.09 -27.96
CA ALA A 175 -30.49 16.15 -27.20
C ALA A 175 -31.18 17.52 -27.35
N GLU A 176 -30.42 18.61 -27.34
CA GLU A 176 -30.92 19.98 -27.57
C GLU A 176 -31.50 20.15 -28.99
N ARG A 177 -30.90 19.49 -30.00
CA ARG A 177 -31.47 19.43 -31.35
C ARG A 177 -32.77 18.65 -31.39
N ASP A 178 -32.85 17.51 -30.70
CA ASP A 178 -34.09 16.74 -30.60
C ASP A 178 -35.19 17.56 -29.88
N ASP A 179 -34.85 18.28 -28.81
CA ASP A 179 -35.80 19.18 -28.12
C ASP A 179 -36.28 20.32 -29.05
N ALA A 180 -35.41 20.85 -29.91
CA ALA A 180 -35.80 21.84 -30.91
C ALA A 180 -36.78 21.25 -31.94
N LEU A 181 -36.51 20.05 -32.44
CA LEU A 181 -37.44 19.33 -33.34
C LEU A 181 -38.80 19.06 -32.68
N ALA A 182 -38.82 18.75 -31.39
CA ALA A 182 -40.07 18.54 -30.65
C ALA A 182 -40.92 19.82 -30.51
N LYS A 183 -40.30 21.01 -30.53
CA LYS A 183 -41.02 22.29 -30.51
C LYS A 183 -41.75 22.58 -31.82
N ASP A 184 -41.17 22.12 -32.93
CA ASP A 184 -41.70 22.31 -34.29
C ASP A 184 -42.68 21.20 -34.72
N GLU A 185 -42.85 20.15 -33.90
CA GLU A 185 -43.76 19.02 -34.19
C GLU A 185 -45.20 19.32 -33.70
N GLU A 186 -46.16 19.17 -34.62
CA GLU A 186 -47.58 19.45 -34.37
C GLU A 186 -48.33 18.22 -33.80
N ASP A 187 -47.82 17.00 -34.01
CA ASP A 187 -48.40 15.78 -33.45
C ASP A 187 -47.92 15.55 -32.00
N ASP A 188 -48.83 15.72 -31.04
CA ASP A 188 -48.58 15.54 -29.60
C ASP A 188 -47.94 14.19 -29.23
N LYS A 189 -48.27 13.11 -29.95
CA LYS A 189 -47.74 11.77 -29.68
C LYS A 189 -46.29 11.68 -30.15
N LYS A 190 -45.98 12.25 -31.32
CA LYS A 190 -44.60 12.31 -31.84
C LYS A 190 -43.74 13.23 -30.99
N LYS A 191 -44.24 14.41 -30.63
CA LYS A 191 -43.57 15.36 -29.72
C LYS A 191 -43.16 14.70 -28.40
N ARG A 192 -44.10 14.05 -27.71
CA ARG A 192 -43.83 13.32 -26.46
C ARG A 192 -42.80 12.19 -26.62
N ALA A 193 -42.74 11.56 -27.79
CA ALA A 193 -41.77 10.51 -28.06
C ALA A 193 -40.35 11.10 -28.24
N ILE A 194 -40.23 12.25 -28.91
CA ILE A 194 -38.96 12.97 -29.09
C ILE A 194 -38.44 13.48 -27.75
N ASP A 195 -39.27 14.16 -26.95
CA ASP A 195 -38.89 14.70 -25.63
C ASP A 195 -38.35 13.58 -24.71
N LYS A 196 -39.05 12.44 -24.63
CA LYS A 196 -38.61 11.28 -23.85
C LYS A 196 -37.30 10.69 -24.35
N ALA A 197 -37.08 10.68 -25.66
CA ALA A 197 -35.85 10.17 -26.24
C ALA A 197 -34.66 11.11 -25.92
N ALA A 198 -34.88 12.42 -25.99
CA ALA A 198 -33.89 13.44 -25.64
C ALA A 198 -33.53 13.40 -24.14
N GLU A 199 -34.53 13.33 -23.26
CA GLU A 199 -34.34 13.15 -21.81
C GLU A 199 -33.52 11.90 -21.51
N LYS A 200 -33.94 10.74 -22.03
CA LYS A 200 -33.21 9.48 -21.87
C LYS A 200 -31.78 9.55 -22.43
N ARG A 201 -31.54 10.32 -23.50
CA ARG A 201 -30.19 10.52 -24.04
C ARG A 201 -29.32 11.32 -23.07
N ARG A 202 -29.85 12.43 -22.52
CA ARG A 202 -29.15 13.26 -21.52
C ARG A 202 -28.77 12.44 -20.29
N ASP A 203 -29.73 11.76 -19.68
CA ASP A 203 -29.51 10.95 -18.47
C ASP A 203 -28.42 9.89 -18.68
N ASN A 204 -28.49 9.20 -19.82
CA ASN A 204 -27.48 8.18 -20.17
C ASN A 204 -26.11 8.79 -20.48
N ALA A 205 -26.05 9.98 -21.09
CA ALA A 205 -24.79 10.66 -21.35
C ALA A 205 -24.12 11.11 -20.05
N TYR A 206 -24.89 11.71 -19.14
CA TYR A 206 -24.45 12.09 -17.81
C TYR A 206 -23.96 10.90 -16.99
N ALA A 207 -24.78 9.85 -16.88
CA ALA A 207 -24.44 8.66 -16.11
C ALA A 207 -23.17 7.96 -16.64
N ARG A 208 -23.01 7.86 -17.97
CA ARG A 208 -21.81 7.26 -18.59
C ARG A 208 -20.56 8.09 -18.33
N SER A 209 -20.66 9.40 -18.50
CA SER A 209 -19.53 10.32 -18.32
C SER A 209 -19.10 10.40 -16.85
N ALA A 210 -20.06 10.47 -15.92
CA ALA A 210 -19.78 10.44 -14.48
C ALA A 210 -19.06 9.14 -14.06
N ARG A 211 -19.53 7.98 -14.55
CA ARG A 211 -18.87 6.68 -14.30
C ARG A 211 -17.45 6.64 -14.87
N SER A 212 -17.24 7.21 -16.05
CA SER A 212 -15.91 7.30 -16.66
C SER A 212 -14.95 8.12 -15.78
N VAL A 213 -15.37 9.31 -15.36
CA VAL A 213 -14.55 10.16 -14.48
C VAL A 213 -14.31 9.52 -13.11
N ASP A 214 -15.31 8.86 -12.51
CA ASP A 214 -15.14 8.12 -11.25
C ASP A 214 -14.09 6.99 -11.37
N GLN A 215 -14.09 6.25 -12.48
CA GLN A 215 -13.07 5.21 -12.73
C GLN A 215 -11.66 5.83 -12.88
N ILE A 216 -11.56 6.97 -13.56
CA ILE A 216 -10.29 7.70 -13.69
C ILE A 216 -9.80 8.17 -12.31
N LEU A 217 -10.68 8.79 -11.52
CA LEU A 217 -10.38 9.26 -10.17
C LEU A 217 -9.89 8.11 -9.27
N LYS A 218 -10.53 6.93 -9.34
CA LYS A 218 -10.09 5.75 -8.58
C LYS A 218 -8.69 5.29 -8.96
N LYS A 219 -8.40 5.20 -10.26
CA LYS A 219 -7.05 4.82 -10.74
C LYS A 219 -6.01 5.85 -10.31
N TYR A 220 -6.31 7.13 -10.50
CA TYR A 220 -5.45 8.23 -10.10
C TYR A 220 -5.14 8.23 -8.59
N ARG A 221 -6.15 8.03 -7.74
CA ARG A 221 -5.96 7.94 -6.28
C ARG A 221 -5.11 6.74 -5.86
N GLY A 222 -5.18 5.63 -6.60
CA GLY A 222 -4.26 4.50 -6.44
C GLY A 222 -2.81 4.92 -6.65
N ALA A 223 -2.51 5.51 -7.81
CA ALA A 223 -1.16 6.01 -8.12
C ALA A 223 -0.69 7.09 -7.14
N LYS A 224 -1.55 8.04 -6.77
CA LYS A 224 -1.28 9.09 -5.77
C LYS A 224 -0.86 8.48 -4.43
N LYS A 225 -1.55 7.44 -3.96
CA LYS A 225 -1.22 6.77 -2.69
C LYS A 225 0.16 6.10 -2.74
N GLU A 226 0.48 5.44 -3.84
CA GLU A 226 1.81 4.83 -4.05
C GLU A 226 2.92 5.88 -4.03
N ILE A 227 2.72 7.00 -4.73
CA ILE A 227 3.68 8.11 -4.75
C ILE A 227 3.85 8.73 -3.36
N TYR A 228 2.76 8.95 -2.62
CA TYR A 228 2.83 9.48 -1.25
C TYR A 228 3.59 8.54 -0.32
N SER A 229 3.39 7.23 -0.45
CA SER A 229 4.11 6.22 0.34
C SER A 229 5.60 6.26 0.06
N ALA A 230 5.98 6.36 -1.21
CA ALA A 230 7.38 6.49 -1.63
C ALA A 230 8.04 7.78 -1.11
N ILE A 231 7.33 8.91 -1.13
CA ILE A 231 7.84 10.18 -0.57
C ILE A 231 8.02 10.07 0.95
N ASP A 232 7.05 9.50 1.67
CA ASP A 232 7.16 9.26 3.12
C ASP A 232 8.33 8.33 3.46
N ALA A 233 8.57 7.29 2.66
CA ALA A 233 9.71 6.40 2.80
C ALA A 233 11.05 7.16 2.65
N VAL A 234 11.16 8.09 1.70
CA VAL A 234 12.35 8.95 1.53
C VAL A 234 12.56 9.87 2.73
N VAL A 235 11.49 10.48 3.24
CA VAL A 235 11.57 11.36 4.43
C VAL A 235 12.00 10.57 5.67
N LYS A 236 11.44 9.37 5.88
CA LYS A 236 11.85 8.48 6.98
C LYS A 236 13.31 8.03 6.83
N LEU A 237 13.74 7.71 5.62
CA LEU A 237 15.13 7.35 5.34
C LEU A 237 16.07 8.50 5.69
N ARG A 238 15.76 9.75 5.32
CA ARG A 238 16.54 10.93 5.73
C ARG A 238 16.77 10.97 7.23
N ASP A 239 15.71 10.80 8.03
CA ASP A 239 15.79 10.89 9.49
C ASP A 239 16.61 9.78 10.12
N ARG A 240 16.62 8.60 9.50
CA ARG A 240 17.48 7.48 9.89
C ARG A 240 18.94 7.76 9.54
N LEU A 241 19.22 8.20 8.31
CA LEU A 241 20.55 8.56 7.83
C LEU A 241 21.18 9.68 8.65
N ALA A 242 20.39 10.67 9.10
CA ALA A 242 20.88 11.78 9.92
C ALA A 242 21.42 11.34 11.29
N LYS A 243 21.02 10.15 11.76
CA LYS A 243 21.42 9.57 13.05
C LYS A 243 22.46 8.47 12.90
N ALA A 244 22.94 8.23 11.68
CA ALA A 244 23.99 7.26 11.40
C ALA A 244 25.34 7.71 11.96
N GLU A 245 26.24 6.77 12.26
CA GLU A 245 27.61 7.08 12.69
C GLU A 245 28.52 7.34 11.49
N ALA A 246 28.32 6.63 10.38
CA ALA A 246 29.07 6.84 9.14
C ALA A 246 28.86 8.25 8.55
N PRO A 247 29.93 9.06 8.39
CA PRO A 247 29.84 10.41 7.83
C PRO A 247 29.21 10.46 6.43
N GLU A 248 29.41 9.44 5.60
CA GLU A 248 28.83 9.33 4.26
C GLU A 248 27.30 9.22 4.30
N LEU A 249 26.74 8.50 5.28
CA LEU A 249 25.30 8.38 5.47
C LEU A 249 24.70 9.69 5.96
N VAL A 250 25.38 10.38 6.89
CA VAL A 250 24.96 11.71 7.36
C VAL A 250 25.01 12.75 6.24
N ALA A 251 26.06 12.71 5.40
CA ALA A 251 26.17 13.58 4.24
C ALA A 251 25.04 13.33 3.24
N PHE A 252 24.70 12.06 3.00
CA PHE A 252 23.58 11.70 2.13
C PHE A 252 22.23 12.15 2.67
N SER A 253 22.02 12.10 3.99
CA SER A 253 20.82 12.68 4.61
C SER A 253 20.63 14.15 4.22
N LYS A 254 21.72 14.93 4.21
CA LYS A 254 21.68 16.34 3.79
C LYS A 254 21.31 16.48 2.31
N ASP A 255 21.80 15.58 1.46
CA ASP A 255 21.42 15.55 0.05
C ASP A 255 19.96 15.17 -0.17
N VAL A 256 19.45 14.16 0.56
CA VAL A 256 18.01 13.83 0.60
C VAL A 256 17.20 15.05 1.01
N ASN A 257 17.64 15.78 2.04
CA ASN A 257 16.94 16.97 2.52
C ASN A 257 16.86 18.07 1.45
N LYS A 258 17.87 18.23 0.59
CA LYS A 258 17.82 19.17 -0.56
C LYS A 258 16.80 18.75 -1.62
N LYS A 259 16.41 17.47 -1.68
CA LYS A 259 15.45 16.94 -2.66
C LYS A 259 14.00 17.07 -2.20
N ILE A 260 13.75 17.13 -0.89
CA ILE A 260 12.41 17.20 -0.28
C ILE A 260 11.54 18.32 -0.88
N PRO A 261 12.03 19.55 -1.14
CA PRO A 261 11.19 20.59 -1.75
C PRO A 261 10.51 20.16 -3.06
N ALA A 262 11.23 19.48 -3.97
CA ALA A 262 10.66 19.00 -5.21
C ALA A 262 9.65 17.85 -5.01
N LEU A 263 9.84 17.04 -3.96
CA LEU A 263 8.87 15.99 -3.60
C LEU A 263 7.60 16.60 -3.00
N ASN A 264 7.72 17.66 -2.21
CA ASN A 264 6.59 18.41 -1.68
C ASN A 264 5.83 19.14 -2.81
N GLU A 265 6.53 19.72 -3.79
CA GLU A 265 5.90 20.28 -4.99
C GLU A 265 5.04 19.23 -5.72
N LEU A 266 5.53 17.98 -5.84
CA LEU A 266 4.75 16.89 -6.42
C LEU A 266 3.53 16.53 -5.54
N GLN A 267 3.67 16.48 -4.21
CA GLN A 267 2.52 16.22 -3.33
C GLN A 267 1.44 17.30 -3.46
N SER A 268 1.82 18.57 -3.53
CA SER A 268 0.88 19.67 -3.76
C SER A 268 0.18 19.54 -5.11
N ALA A 269 0.93 19.30 -6.20
CA ALA A 269 0.36 19.09 -7.52
C ALA A 269 -0.60 17.88 -7.55
N LEU A 270 -0.26 16.79 -6.88
CA LEU A 270 -1.14 15.61 -6.75
C LEU A 270 -2.42 15.90 -5.95
N HIS A 271 -2.35 16.82 -4.99
CA HIS A 271 -3.52 17.26 -4.23
C HIS A 271 -4.43 18.16 -5.07
N GLU A 272 -3.86 19.20 -5.69
CA GLU A 272 -4.58 20.13 -6.56
C GLU A 272 -5.31 19.38 -7.69
N PHE A 273 -4.61 18.49 -8.39
CA PHE A 273 -5.22 17.74 -9.48
C PHE A 273 -6.31 16.75 -9.02
N ASP A 274 -6.23 16.21 -7.79
CA ASP A 274 -7.32 15.39 -7.20
C ASP A 274 -8.58 16.25 -6.98
N VAL A 275 -8.40 17.49 -6.52
CA VAL A 275 -9.49 18.45 -6.36
C VAL A 275 -10.12 18.76 -7.72
N ASP A 276 -9.31 18.97 -8.76
CA ASP A 276 -9.82 19.24 -10.11
C ASP A 276 -10.62 18.08 -10.70
N ILE A 277 -10.14 16.83 -10.58
CA ILE A 277 -10.89 15.66 -11.06
C ILE A 277 -12.19 15.48 -10.26
N VAL A 278 -12.16 15.71 -8.94
CA VAL A 278 -13.38 15.68 -8.11
C VAL A 278 -14.37 16.77 -8.52
N GLY A 279 -13.89 17.97 -8.82
CA GLY A 279 -14.70 19.06 -9.36
C GLY A 279 -15.38 18.66 -10.67
N ALA A 280 -14.61 18.13 -11.62
CA ALA A 280 -15.13 17.64 -12.89
C ALA A 280 -16.16 16.52 -12.72
N TYR A 281 -15.92 15.56 -11.81
CA TYR A 281 -16.89 14.52 -11.48
C TYR A 281 -18.19 15.12 -10.95
N ASN A 282 -18.12 16.04 -9.99
CA ASN A 282 -19.29 16.65 -9.37
C ASN A 282 -20.10 17.47 -10.38
N ASP A 283 -19.42 18.21 -11.25
CA ASP A 283 -20.06 18.97 -12.34
C ASP A 283 -20.91 18.05 -13.22
N ILE A 284 -20.32 16.96 -13.72
CA ILE A 284 -21.01 15.98 -14.55
C ILE A 284 -22.11 15.25 -13.76
N ALA A 285 -21.82 14.80 -12.53
CA ALA A 285 -22.75 14.02 -11.73
C ALA A 285 -23.99 14.83 -11.29
N SER A 286 -23.90 16.16 -11.27
CA SER A 286 -25.03 17.03 -10.92
C SER A 286 -26.16 17.02 -11.95
N GLN A 287 -25.85 16.74 -13.22
CA GLN A 287 -26.79 16.73 -14.36
C GLN A 287 -27.51 18.06 -14.60
N LYS A 288 -26.90 19.19 -14.21
CA LYS A 288 -27.54 20.51 -14.25
C LYS A 288 -27.16 21.38 -15.43
N ASP A 289 -26.08 21.03 -16.14
CA ASP A 289 -25.52 21.89 -17.16
C ASP A 289 -26.12 21.60 -18.55
N ASP A 290 -26.12 22.62 -19.40
CA ASP A 290 -26.36 22.49 -20.84
C ASP A 290 -25.05 22.22 -21.59
N SER A 291 -25.13 22.01 -22.91
CA SER A 291 -23.96 21.71 -23.72
C SER A 291 -22.89 22.82 -23.65
N ASP A 292 -23.28 24.09 -23.64
CA ASP A 292 -22.37 25.24 -23.58
C ASP A 292 -21.62 25.32 -22.24
N ASN A 293 -22.31 25.12 -21.12
CA ASN A 293 -21.68 25.11 -19.81
C ASN A 293 -20.74 23.91 -19.65
N ILE A 294 -21.08 22.74 -20.19
CA ILE A 294 -20.18 21.59 -20.25
C ILE A 294 -18.91 21.92 -21.06
N ALA A 295 -19.03 22.59 -22.20
CA ALA A 295 -17.87 23.02 -23.00
C ALA A 295 -16.97 24.01 -22.25
N ARG A 296 -17.56 24.96 -21.50
CA ARG A 296 -16.80 25.88 -20.64
C ARG A 296 -16.06 25.14 -19.53
N LYS A 297 -16.74 24.25 -18.81
CA LYS A 297 -16.16 23.45 -17.71
C LYS A 297 -15.02 22.55 -18.19
N ARG A 298 -15.18 21.91 -19.35
CA ARG A 298 -14.09 21.22 -20.04
C ARG A 298 -12.87 22.13 -20.23
N GLY A 299 -13.07 23.34 -20.76
CA GLY A 299 -11.98 24.31 -20.97
C GLY A 299 -11.33 24.79 -19.66
N HIS A 300 -12.10 24.91 -18.57
CA HIS A 300 -11.55 25.19 -17.24
C HIS A 300 -10.69 24.03 -16.73
N PHE A 301 -11.19 22.79 -16.81
CA PHE A 301 -10.43 21.61 -16.42
C PHE A 301 -9.14 21.46 -17.24
N GLU A 302 -9.19 21.67 -18.56
CA GLU A 302 -8.00 21.62 -19.42
C GLU A 302 -6.93 22.62 -18.99
N ARG A 303 -7.33 23.83 -18.57
CA ARG A 303 -6.40 24.84 -18.07
C ARG A 303 -5.85 24.49 -16.69
N ALA A 304 -6.68 23.98 -15.78
CA ALA A 304 -6.27 23.58 -14.45
C ALA A 304 -5.26 22.41 -14.49
N ALA A 305 -5.52 21.42 -15.35
CA ALA A 305 -4.66 20.25 -15.51
C ALA A 305 -3.26 20.56 -16.10
N LYS A 306 -3.07 21.74 -16.71
CA LYS A 306 -1.80 22.11 -17.35
C LYS A 306 -0.75 22.44 -16.29
N GLY A 307 0.47 21.94 -16.52
CA GLY A 307 1.66 22.31 -15.75
C GLY A 307 2.01 21.38 -14.59
N HIS A 308 1.12 20.46 -14.19
CA HIS A 308 1.44 19.48 -13.15
C HIS A 308 2.55 18.50 -13.55
N ASP A 309 2.70 18.18 -14.85
CA ASP A 309 3.76 17.29 -15.35
C ASP A 309 5.17 17.80 -15.02
N SER A 310 5.37 19.13 -14.91
CA SER A 310 6.65 19.70 -14.50
C SER A 310 7.07 19.25 -13.10
N ALA A 311 6.12 19.14 -12.16
CA ALA A 311 6.38 18.65 -10.81
C ALA A 311 6.74 17.15 -10.81
N ALA A 312 6.04 16.33 -11.62
CA ALA A 312 6.36 14.92 -11.81
C ALA A 312 7.77 14.73 -12.39
N ASP A 313 8.15 15.51 -13.41
CA ASP A 313 9.47 15.44 -14.03
C ASP A 313 10.59 15.87 -13.08
N LYS A 314 10.38 16.94 -12.30
CA LYS A 314 11.33 17.36 -11.27
C LYS A 314 11.54 16.26 -10.23
N ALA A 315 10.46 15.70 -9.70
CA ALA A 315 10.52 14.64 -8.70
C ALA A 315 11.19 13.37 -9.25
N ARG A 316 10.88 12.98 -10.50
CA ARG A 316 11.54 11.87 -11.18
C ARG A 316 13.04 12.06 -11.27
N LYS A 317 13.51 13.26 -11.63
CA LYS A 317 14.94 13.59 -11.62
C LYS A 317 15.54 13.43 -10.22
N GLN A 318 14.85 13.88 -9.18
CA GLN A 318 15.34 13.71 -7.81
C GLN A 318 15.40 12.25 -7.37
N PHE A 319 14.40 11.42 -7.70
CA PHE A 319 14.44 9.99 -7.39
C PHE A 319 15.60 9.27 -8.09
N LEU A 320 15.86 9.58 -9.36
CA LEU A 320 16.99 9.01 -10.10
C LEU A 320 18.35 9.46 -9.52
N ASP A 321 18.45 10.72 -9.11
CA ASP A 321 19.65 11.27 -8.48
C ASP A 321 19.92 10.61 -7.12
N LEU A 322 18.88 10.47 -6.28
CA LEU A 322 18.94 9.74 -5.01
C LEU A 322 19.39 8.30 -5.20
N ALA A 323 18.81 7.60 -6.18
CA ALA A 323 19.16 6.22 -6.48
C ALA A 323 20.64 6.08 -6.91
N SER A 324 21.13 7.03 -7.69
CA SER A 324 22.51 7.04 -8.21
C SER A 324 23.52 7.34 -7.10
N HIS A 325 23.26 8.37 -6.28
CA HIS A 325 24.11 8.74 -5.15
C HIS A 325 24.15 7.63 -4.09
N PHE A 326 23.02 7.01 -3.77
CA PHE A 326 22.98 5.96 -2.76
C PHE A 326 23.80 4.72 -3.18
N LYS A 327 23.80 4.35 -4.47
CA LYS A 327 24.67 3.29 -5.00
C LYS A 327 26.16 3.58 -4.80
N LEU A 328 26.58 4.84 -4.87
CA LEU A 328 27.98 5.21 -4.62
C LEU A 328 28.34 5.04 -3.14
N ILE A 329 27.41 5.37 -2.24
CA ILE A 329 27.60 5.23 -0.80
C ILE A 329 27.64 3.76 -0.39
N GLU A 330 26.73 2.94 -0.92
CA GLU A 330 26.74 1.50 -0.71
C GLU A 330 28.09 0.88 -1.10
N LYS A 331 28.67 1.30 -2.24
CA LYS A 331 30.00 0.84 -2.67
C LYS A 331 31.14 1.28 -1.75
N LYS A 332 31.04 2.47 -1.15
CA LYS A 332 32.07 3.01 -0.24
C LYS A 332 32.05 2.35 1.14
N LEU A 333 30.88 1.90 1.58
CA LEU A 333 30.65 1.34 2.92
C LEU A 333 30.65 -0.20 2.95
N LYS A 334 30.91 -0.86 1.80
CA LYS A 334 31.10 -2.31 1.67
C LYS A 334 32.58 -2.67 1.70
#